data_AF-A0A849ARB9-F1
#
_entry.id   AF-A0A849ARB9-F1
#
_cell.length_a   1.000
_cell.length_b   1.000
_cell.length_c   1.000
_cell.angle_alpha   90.00
_cell.angle_beta   90.00
_cell.angle_gamma   90.00
#
_symmetry.space_group_name_H-M   'P 1'
#
loop_
_entity.id
_entity.type
_entity.pdbx_description
1 polymer ?
#
loop_
_entity_poly.entity_id
_entity_poly.type
_entity_poly.pdbx_seq_one_letter_code
_entity_poly.pdbx_strand_id
1 'polypeptide(L)'
;MSGRERTGIRARLQQLGWIAVCGILAGVVAVPAGLPAEQAGDPDRFGRPVVIIAPAAAQAAEAAADSGDWVTPVPGFEVVRAFDKPKQNWQSGHRGIDVAVLPGESIRAPRSGTVHFAGSVAGRPVLSLDVGRHIVSFEPVETDLTAGDEVWAGHPVGTVADPSHCDDGCVHVGVWASGKPKDYLNPAAFFSQDFSILLPEAQAPEEMPEASGDDGTSGAGAWGGHSNGRIPAVALCPLDRAAGHRLRCDAARSFDELSDAYRQRFGQLISVTDSYRDYQTQVILKRRKGRMAATPGKSNHGWGLAVDLGGGINRFGTVQHEWMRSNAPRFGWVHPSWARQSGSLPEAWHWEYKGRH
;
A
#
# COMPACT_ATOMS: atom_id res chain seq x y z
N MET A 1 21.21 -4.64 -70.12
CA MET A 1 21.73 -3.27 -70.26
C MET A 1 21.89 -2.67 -68.86
N SER A 2 23.11 -2.25 -68.55
CA SER A 2 23.60 -1.29 -67.53
C SER A 2 22.80 -1.08 -66.23
N GLY A 3 23.33 -1.18 -65.00
CA GLY A 3 24.71 -1.20 -64.54
C GLY A 3 24.94 -0.16 -63.43
N ARG A 4 25.34 -0.65 -62.23
CA ARG A 4 26.12 -0.02 -61.13
C ARG A 4 25.54 1.24 -60.43
N GLU A 5 25.79 1.49 -59.14
CA GLU A 5 27.05 1.28 -58.41
C GLU A 5 26.86 1.18 -56.88
N ARG A 6 27.79 0.46 -56.23
CA ARG A 6 27.96 0.30 -54.78
C ARG A 6 29.21 1.06 -54.33
N THR A 7 29.18 1.65 -53.15
CA THR A 7 30.35 2.06 -52.34
C THR A 7 29.93 1.95 -50.87
N GLY A 8 30.61 1.28 -49.93
CA GLY A 8 31.93 0.65 -49.90
C GLY A 8 32.92 1.50 -49.11
N ILE A 9 33.00 1.33 -47.79
CA ILE A 9 34.16 1.75 -46.99
C ILE A 9 34.56 0.59 -46.07
N ARG A 10 35.76 0.06 -46.32
CA ARG A 10 36.48 -0.92 -45.49
C ARG A 10 37.57 -0.22 -44.68
N ALA A 11 37.70 -0.67 -43.43
CA ALA A 11 38.90 -0.95 -42.63
C ALA A 11 40.20 -0.13 -42.81
N ARG A 12 40.79 0.26 -41.67
CA ARG A 12 42.25 0.21 -41.43
C ARG A 12 42.55 -0.39 -40.05
N LEU A 13 43.30 -1.49 -40.08
CA LEU A 13 44.16 -2.01 -39.02
C LEU A 13 45.41 -1.13 -38.91
N GLN A 14 45.89 -0.85 -37.69
CA GLN A 14 47.32 -0.90 -37.35
C GLN A 14 47.50 -1.34 -35.89
N GLN A 15 48.31 -2.39 -35.72
CA GLN A 15 48.88 -2.89 -34.47
C GLN A 15 49.96 -1.93 -33.95
N LEU A 16 50.23 -1.98 -32.63
CA LEU A 16 51.57 -2.07 -32.05
C LEU A 16 51.42 -2.33 -30.54
N GLY A 17 51.93 -3.48 -30.10
CA GLY A 17 51.91 -3.89 -28.69
C GLY A 17 53.14 -3.38 -27.94
N TRP A 18 53.05 -3.38 -26.60
CA TRP A 18 54.19 -3.44 -25.70
C TRP A 18 53.84 -4.34 -24.51
N ILE A 19 54.71 -5.32 -24.28
CA ILE A 19 54.77 -6.23 -23.14
C ILE A 19 55.51 -5.50 -22.02
N ALA A 20 55.03 -5.60 -20.77
CA ALA A 20 55.87 -5.52 -19.58
C ALA A 20 55.29 -6.39 -18.46
N VAL A 21 56.01 -7.47 -18.18
CA VAL A 21 55.89 -8.36 -17.01
C VAL A 21 56.92 -7.89 -15.97
N CYS A 22 56.58 -7.99 -14.67
CA CYS A 22 57.41 -8.41 -13.52
C CYS A 22 57.19 -7.54 -12.26
N GLY A 23 57.08 -8.21 -11.12
CA GLY A 23 57.63 -7.68 -9.85
C GLY A 23 56.76 -7.84 -8.61
N ILE A 24 56.72 -9.05 -8.04
CA ILE A 24 56.36 -9.33 -6.64
C ILE A 24 57.43 -8.72 -5.73
N LEU A 25 57.07 -8.01 -4.66
CA LEU A 25 57.90 -7.93 -3.44
C LEU A 25 57.01 -7.84 -2.19
N ALA A 26 57.10 -8.89 -1.36
CA ALA A 26 56.65 -8.92 0.02
C ALA A 26 57.73 -8.31 0.92
N GLY A 27 57.33 -7.49 1.90
CA GLY A 27 58.20 -6.93 2.92
C GLY A 27 57.69 -7.28 4.31
N VAL A 28 58.35 -8.24 4.95
CA VAL A 28 58.26 -8.57 6.38
C VAL A 28 59.15 -7.59 7.14
N VAL A 29 58.64 -7.03 8.25
CA VAL A 29 59.48 -6.37 9.27
C VAL A 29 59.22 -7.03 10.61
N ALA A 30 60.30 -7.48 11.25
CA ALA A 30 60.35 -8.11 12.56
C ALA A 30 60.81 -7.12 13.66
N VAL A 31 60.45 -7.50 14.90
CA VAL A 31 60.44 -6.82 16.22
C VAL A 31 61.85 -6.55 16.82
N PRO A 32 61.99 -5.76 17.91
CA PRO A 32 62.04 -6.34 19.29
C PRO A 32 61.34 -5.46 20.37
N ALA A 33 60.58 -6.00 21.34
CA ALA A 33 60.89 -6.71 22.59
C ALA A 33 60.89 -5.79 23.85
N GLY A 34 60.02 -6.09 24.82
CA GLY A 34 59.98 -5.44 26.14
C GLY A 34 58.69 -5.70 26.95
N LEU A 35 58.69 -6.78 27.73
CA LEU A 35 57.68 -7.27 28.70
C LEU A 35 57.63 -6.39 29.99
N PRO A 36 56.64 -6.51 30.92
CA PRO A 36 55.98 -7.76 31.33
C PRO A 36 54.46 -7.77 31.56
N ALA A 37 53.99 -9.01 31.68
CA ALA A 37 52.64 -9.48 31.90
C ALA A 37 52.26 -9.52 33.39
N GLU A 38 50.98 -9.35 33.68
CA GLU A 38 50.34 -9.94 34.86
C GLU A 38 48.95 -10.52 34.51
N GLN A 39 48.82 -11.81 34.82
CA GLN A 39 47.63 -12.57 35.26
C GLN A 39 46.51 -12.97 34.28
N ALA A 40 46.69 -14.21 33.78
CA ALA A 40 45.77 -15.36 33.71
C ALA A 40 44.24 -15.16 33.88
N GLY A 41 43.50 -15.66 32.88
CA GLY A 41 42.08 -15.98 32.96
C GLY A 41 41.60 -16.85 31.78
N ASP A 42 41.75 -18.17 31.94
CA ASP A 42 41.01 -19.31 31.37
C ASP A 42 40.61 -19.37 29.86
N PRO A 43 41.11 -20.36 29.09
CA PRO A 43 40.71 -20.62 27.70
C PRO A 43 39.74 -21.80 27.61
N ASP A 44 38.44 -21.55 27.43
CA ASP A 44 37.55 -22.51 26.76
C ASP A 44 36.18 -21.93 26.41
N ARG A 45 35.87 -21.91 25.09
CA ARG A 45 34.63 -22.40 24.46
C ARG A 45 34.35 -21.71 23.12
N PHE A 46 34.67 -22.43 22.05
CA PHE A 46 33.97 -22.46 20.76
C PHE A 46 33.06 -21.25 20.43
N GLY A 47 33.63 -20.26 19.73
CA GLY A 47 32.88 -19.20 19.08
C GLY A 47 31.99 -19.76 17.98
N ARG A 48 30.71 -20.01 18.28
CA ARG A 48 29.66 -20.13 17.26
C ARG A 48 29.35 -18.73 16.73
N PRO A 49 29.16 -18.53 15.42
CA PRO A 49 28.69 -17.25 14.91
C PRO A 49 27.30 -16.97 15.51
N VAL A 50 27.19 -15.87 16.25
CA VAL A 50 25.91 -15.32 16.68
C VAL A 50 25.21 -14.78 15.43
N VAL A 51 24.24 -15.54 14.92
CA VAL A 51 23.31 -15.04 13.91
C VAL A 51 22.37 -14.08 14.64
N ILE A 52 22.56 -12.77 14.43
CA ILE A 52 21.59 -11.77 14.89
C ILE A 52 20.37 -11.90 13.98
N ILE A 53 19.38 -12.66 14.44
CA ILE A 53 18.05 -12.68 13.83
C ILE A 53 17.40 -11.35 14.21
N ALA A 54 17.19 -10.47 13.23
CA ALA A 54 16.41 -9.25 13.46
C ALA A 54 15.02 -9.64 13.98
N PRO A 55 14.53 -9.03 15.08
CA PRO A 55 13.21 -9.36 15.62
C PRO A 55 12.12 -8.93 14.62
N ALA A 56 10.99 -9.63 14.63
CA ALA A 56 9.82 -9.36 13.78
C ALA A 56 9.36 -7.88 13.79
N ALA A 57 9.70 -7.12 14.85
CA ALA A 57 9.48 -5.68 14.96
C ALA A 57 10.24 -4.83 13.92
N ALA A 58 11.45 -5.25 13.50
CA ALA A 58 12.24 -4.53 12.49
C ALA A 58 11.64 -4.69 11.07
N GLN A 59 11.07 -5.86 10.77
CA GLN A 59 10.37 -6.12 9.51
C GLN A 59 9.05 -5.36 9.43
N ALA A 60 8.35 -5.21 10.56
CA ALA A 60 7.16 -4.37 10.66
C ALA A 60 7.48 -2.88 10.41
N ALA A 61 8.61 -2.39 10.92
CA ALA A 61 9.06 -1.00 10.71
C ALA A 61 9.49 -0.71 9.26
N GLU A 62 10.10 -1.66 8.55
CA GLU A 62 10.43 -1.50 7.12
C GLU A 62 9.19 -1.48 6.22
N ALA A 63 8.18 -2.30 6.53
CA ALA A 63 6.87 -2.26 5.85
C ALA A 63 6.14 -0.94 6.11
N ALA A 64 6.17 -0.44 7.35
CA ALA A 64 5.61 0.86 7.75
C ALA A 64 6.24 2.06 7.03
N ALA A 65 7.52 1.97 6.69
CA ALA A 65 8.24 3.05 6.01
C ALA A 65 7.99 3.08 4.49
N ASP A 66 7.41 2.03 3.90
CA ASP A 66 7.06 1.94 2.46
C ASP A 66 5.58 2.12 2.17
N SER A 67 4.74 2.24 3.19
CA SER A 67 3.28 2.12 3.04
C SER A 67 2.62 3.37 2.44
N GLY A 68 3.29 4.52 2.44
CA GLY A 68 2.69 5.82 2.07
C GLY A 68 2.17 5.96 0.63
N ASP A 69 2.42 5.00 -0.26
CA ASP A 69 1.97 5.01 -1.66
C ASP A 69 1.20 3.76 -2.12
N TRP A 70 0.78 2.91 -1.18
CA TRP A 70 0.01 1.70 -1.50
C TRP A 70 -1.49 1.99 -1.53
N VAL A 71 -2.17 1.45 -2.54
CA VAL A 71 -3.63 1.38 -2.63
C VAL A 71 -4.15 -0.02 -2.41
N THR A 72 -5.40 -0.11 -1.98
CA THR A 72 -6.09 -1.39 -1.85
C THR A 72 -6.31 -2.04 -3.24
N PRO A 73 -6.13 -3.36 -3.36
CA PRO A 73 -6.26 -4.07 -4.64
C PRO A 73 -7.71 -4.21 -5.11
N VAL A 74 -8.68 -4.01 -4.22
CA VAL A 74 -10.12 -4.05 -4.54
C VAL A 74 -10.84 -2.91 -3.84
N PRO A 75 -11.89 -2.33 -4.46
CA PRO A 75 -12.79 -1.41 -3.78
C PRO A 75 -13.47 -2.05 -2.57
N GLY A 76 -13.74 -1.25 -1.53
CA GLY A 76 -14.37 -1.72 -0.30
C GLY A 76 -13.59 -2.87 0.36
N PHE A 77 -12.27 -2.73 0.39
CA PHE A 77 -11.31 -3.72 0.88
C PHE A 77 -11.70 -4.28 2.24
N GLU A 78 -11.84 -5.60 2.31
CA GLU A 78 -12.30 -6.30 3.50
C GLU A 78 -11.55 -7.63 3.60
N VAL A 79 -10.80 -7.79 4.68
CA VAL A 79 -10.06 -9.02 4.96
C VAL A 79 -11.02 -10.03 5.60
N VAL A 80 -11.30 -11.13 4.90
CA VAL A 80 -12.15 -12.23 5.39
C VAL A 80 -11.33 -13.34 6.05
N ARG A 81 -10.04 -13.41 5.73
CA ARG A 81 -9.09 -14.30 6.42
C ARG A 81 -7.76 -13.62 6.65
N ALA A 82 -7.36 -13.52 7.92
CA ALA A 82 -6.13 -12.88 8.32
C ALA A 82 -4.88 -13.72 8.01
N PHE A 83 -3.73 -13.05 7.98
CA PHE A 83 -2.41 -13.67 7.87
C PHE A 83 -2.08 -14.48 9.13
N ASP A 84 -1.54 -15.68 8.91
CA ASP A 84 -1.13 -16.61 9.97
C ASP A 84 0.21 -17.26 9.55
N LYS A 85 1.33 -16.62 9.92
CA LYS A 85 2.65 -17.01 9.43
C LYS A 85 3.04 -18.39 9.95
N PRO A 86 3.22 -19.40 9.09
CA PRO A 86 3.74 -20.68 9.53
C PRO A 86 5.24 -20.57 9.86
N LYS A 87 5.76 -21.40 10.78
CA LYS A 87 7.20 -21.44 11.09
C LYS A 87 8.06 -21.80 9.87
N GLN A 88 7.50 -22.62 8.98
CA GLN A 88 8.10 -22.96 7.70
C GLN A 88 7.05 -22.80 6.61
N ASN A 89 7.46 -22.37 5.42
CA ASN A 89 6.52 -22.07 4.32
C ASN A 89 5.63 -23.26 3.92
N TRP A 90 6.04 -24.50 4.18
CA TRP A 90 5.28 -25.71 3.88
C TRP A 90 4.41 -26.23 5.04
N GLN A 91 4.42 -25.58 6.20
CA GLN A 91 3.58 -25.97 7.34
C GLN A 91 2.17 -25.36 7.23
N SER A 92 1.26 -25.84 8.08
CA SER A 92 -0.08 -25.26 8.22
C SER A 92 0.01 -23.79 8.64
N GLY A 93 -0.85 -22.96 8.06
CA GLY A 93 -0.89 -21.51 8.24
C GLY A 93 -1.41 -20.81 6.98
N HIS A 94 -1.46 -19.48 7.03
CA HIS A 94 -1.95 -18.62 5.96
C HIS A 94 -0.88 -17.59 5.56
N ARG A 95 -0.26 -17.81 4.40
CA ARG A 95 0.89 -17.05 3.86
C ARG A 95 0.50 -15.74 3.17
N GLY A 96 -0.69 -15.26 3.44
CA GLY A 96 -1.25 -14.05 2.87
C GLY A 96 -2.52 -13.67 3.62
N ILE A 97 -3.35 -12.85 3.01
CA ILE A 97 -4.71 -12.56 3.47
C ILE A 97 -5.70 -12.96 2.37
N ASP A 98 -6.92 -13.30 2.76
CA ASP A 98 -8.01 -13.45 1.81
C ASP A 98 -8.90 -12.22 1.91
N VAL A 99 -9.18 -11.62 0.77
CA VAL A 99 -9.94 -10.38 0.65
C VAL A 99 -11.25 -10.67 -0.05
N ALA A 100 -12.37 -10.20 0.50
CA ALA A 100 -13.70 -10.41 -0.08
C ALA A 100 -13.78 -9.79 -1.48
N VAL A 101 -14.09 -10.60 -2.49
CA VAL A 101 -14.25 -10.16 -3.89
C VAL A 101 -14.96 -11.26 -4.68
N LEU A 102 -15.93 -10.90 -5.52
CA LEU A 102 -16.67 -11.89 -6.31
C LEU A 102 -15.89 -12.27 -7.58
N PRO A 103 -16.07 -13.50 -8.10
CA PRO A 103 -15.58 -13.86 -9.43
C PRO A 103 -16.02 -12.85 -10.50
N GLY A 104 -15.10 -12.50 -11.40
CA GLY A 104 -15.26 -11.50 -12.45
C GLY A 104 -14.99 -10.05 -12.02
N GLU A 105 -14.83 -9.75 -10.72
CA GLU A 105 -14.42 -8.40 -10.30
C GLU A 105 -12.97 -8.11 -10.63
N SER A 106 -12.67 -6.84 -10.93
CA SER A 106 -11.32 -6.40 -11.28
C SER A 106 -10.41 -6.29 -10.05
N ILE A 107 -9.17 -6.75 -10.21
CA ILE A 107 -8.06 -6.50 -9.29
C ILE A 107 -7.26 -5.30 -9.79
N ARG A 108 -6.87 -4.41 -8.88
CA ARG A 108 -6.05 -3.22 -9.15
C ARG A 108 -4.62 -3.43 -8.64
N ALA A 109 -3.64 -2.82 -9.33
CA ALA A 109 -2.27 -2.80 -8.83
C ALA A 109 -2.17 -1.97 -7.54
N PRO A 110 -1.66 -2.53 -6.43
CA PRO A 110 -1.44 -1.78 -5.19
C PRO A 110 -0.47 -0.62 -5.31
N ARG A 111 0.51 -0.75 -6.20
CA ARG A 111 1.57 0.23 -6.42
C ARG A 111 2.06 0.07 -7.86
N SER A 112 2.60 1.15 -8.42
CA SER A 112 3.21 1.09 -9.74
C SER A 112 4.43 0.16 -9.74
N GLY A 113 4.67 -0.54 -10.84
CA GLY A 113 5.70 -1.56 -10.92
C GLY A 113 5.64 -2.32 -12.25
N THR A 114 6.06 -3.59 -12.22
CA THR A 114 6.01 -4.47 -13.39
C THR A 114 5.40 -5.83 -13.05
N VAL A 115 4.85 -6.53 -14.03
CA VAL A 115 4.40 -7.90 -13.85
C VAL A 115 5.61 -8.82 -13.64
N HIS A 116 5.69 -9.43 -12.47
CA HIS A 116 6.73 -10.39 -12.12
C HIS A 116 6.40 -11.80 -12.63
N PHE A 117 5.13 -12.19 -12.59
CA PHE A 117 4.65 -13.47 -13.12
C PHE A 117 3.17 -13.37 -13.49
N ALA A 118 2.78 -13.96 -14.61
CA ALA A 118 1.39 -14.19 -15.00
C ALA A 118 1.29 -15.60 -15.59
N GLY A 119 0.46 -16.46 -15.02
CA GLY A 119 0.32 -17.85 -15.48
C GLY A 119 -0.40 -18.75 -14.49
N SER A 120 -0.40 -20.06 -14.74
CA SER A 120 -1.06 -21.05 -13.88
C SER A 120 -0.08 -21.68 -12.88
N VAL A 121 -0.46 -21.75 -11.61
CA VAL A 121 0.24 -22.48 -10.55
C VAL A 121 -0.71 -23.50 -9.95
N ALA A 122 -0.34 -24.78 -9.99
CA ALA A 122 -1.19 -25.89 -9.53
C ALA A 122 -2.63 -25.85 -10.09
N GLY A 123 -2.78 -25.41 -11.35
CA GLY A 123 -4.07 -25.31 -12.04
C GLY A 123 -4.86 -24.03 -11.76
N ARG A 124 -4.32 -23.08 -10.99
CA ARG A 124 -5.00 -21.82 -10.64
C ARG A 124 -4.28 -20.63 -11.28
N PRO A 125 -5.01 -19.64 -11.82
CA PRO A 125 -4.38 -18.47 -12.42
C PRO A 125 -3.81 -17.57 -11.32
N VAL A 126 -2.53 -17.22 -11.44
CA VAL A 126 -1.77 -16.40 -10.49
C VAL A 126 -1.14 -15.24 -11.23
N LEU A 127 -1.35 -14.04 -10.69
CA LEU A 127 -0.65 -12.82 -11.07
C LEU A 127 0.26 -12.40 -9.92
N SER A 128 1.49 -11.98 -10.22
CA SER A 128 2.33 -11.27 -9.25
C SER A 128 3.01 -10.08 -9.87
N LEU A 129 3.16 -9.02 -9.08
CA LEU A 129 3.71 -7.72 -9.47
C LEU A 129 4.96 -7.45 -8.64
N ASP A 130 6.07 -7.08 -9.27
CA ASP A 130 7.20 -6.44 -8.59
C ASP A 130 6.92 -4.95 -8.48
N VAL A 131 6.77 -4.48 -7.25
CA VAL A 131 6.48 -3.08 -6.90
C VAL A 131 7.68 -2.41 -6.22
N GLY A 132 8.89 -2.80 -6.63
CA GLY A 132 10.17 -2.25 -6.21
C GLY A 132 10.80 -3.07 -5.09
N ARG A 133 10.43 -2.80 -3.84
CA ARG A 133 10.99 -3.53 -2.68
C ARG A 133 10.28 -4.85 -2.39
N HIS A 134 9.11 -5.04 -2.96
CA HIS A 134 8.19 -6.13 -2.61
C HIS A 134 7.61 -6.75 -3.88
N ILE A 135 7.35 -8.06 -3.82
CA ILE A 135 6.47 -8.74 -4.76
C ILE A 135 5.10 -8.91 -4.11
N VAL A 136 4.04 -8.60 -4.84
CA VAL A 136 2.64 -8.85 -4.44
C VAL A 136 2.03 -9.88 -5.35
N SER A 137 1.42 -10.93 -4.82
CA SER A 137 0.71 -11.96 -5.60
C SER A 137 -0.79 -11.97 -5.36
N PHE A 138 -1.55 -12.34 -6.38
CA PHE A 138 -2.99 -12.50 -6.37
C PHE A 138 -3.39 -13.87 -6.94
N GLU A 139 -4.27 -14.57 -6.25
CA GLU A 139 -4.80 -15.88 -6.67
C GLU A 139 -6.25 -16.06 -6.17
N PRO A 140 -7.23 -16.43 -6.99
CA PRO A 140 -7.12 -16.71 -8.42
C PRO A 140 -7.38 -15.45 -9.26
N VAL A 141 -6.44 -15.06 -10.14
CA VAL A 141 -6.57 -13.87 -11.00
C VAL A 141 -6.14 -14.16 -12.43
N GLU A 142 -7.08 -13.99 -13.36
CA GLU A 142 -6.83 -13.99 -14.80
C GLU A 142 -6.39 -12.60 -15.29
N THR A 143 -5.48 -12.57 -16.25
CA THR A 143 -4.98 -11.33 -16.84
C THR A 143 -4.53 -11.56 -18.27
N ASP A 144 -4.64 -10.52 -19.09
CA ASP A 144 -4.05 -10.47 -20.43
C ASP A 144 -2.60 -9.93 -20.40
N LEU A 145 -2.12 -9.48 -19.23
CA LEU A 145 -0.75 -9.00 -19.06
C LEU A 145 0.25 -10.16 -19.01
N THR A 146 1.49 -9.86 -19.38
CA THR A 146 2.62 -10.79 -19.39
C THR A 146 3.78 -10.27 -18.57
N ALA A 147 4.70 -11.17 -18.16
CA ALA A 147 5.85 -10.79 -17.36
C ALA A 147 6.69 -9.69 -18.03
N GLY A 148 6.99 -8.62 -17.28
CA GLY A 148 7.68 -7.42 -17.75
C GLY A 148 6.78 -6.23 -18.10
N ASP A 149 5.45 -6.43 -18.24
CA ASP A 149 4.53 -5.32 -18.52
C ASP A 149 4.49 -4.32 -17.35
N GLU A 150 4.45 -3.02 -17.67
CA GLU A 150 4.30 -1.95 -16.68
C GLU A 150 2.87 -1.88 -16.13
N VAL A 151 2.75 -1.61 -14.83
CA VAL A 151 1.47 -1.40 -14.16
C VAL A 151 1.51 -0.13 -13.33
N TRP A 152 0.36 0.54 -13.20
CA TRP A 152 0.23 1.78 -12.44
C TRP A 152 -0.68 1.58 -11.22
N ALA A 153 -0.30 2.16 -10.09
CA ALA A 153 -1.10 2.12 -8.87
C ALA A 153 -2.58 2.46 -9.15
N GLY A 154 -3.48 1.63 -8.63
CA GLY A 154 -4.94 1.78 -8.76
C GLY A 154 -5.53 1.40 -10.10
N HIS A 155 -4.73 1.04 -11.12
CA HIS A 155 -5.25 0.60 -12.41
C HIS A 155 -5.58 -0.90 -12.40
N PRO A 156 -6.61 -1.35 -13.14
CA PRO A 156 -6.93 -2.76 -13.28
C PRO A 156 -5.75 -3.54 -13.88
N VAL A 157 -5.47 -4.72 -13.31
CA VAL A 157 -4.41 -5.64 -13.76
C VAL A 157 -4.93 -7.04 -14.07
N GLY A 158 -6.19 -7.33 -13.79
CA GLY A 158 -6.81 -8.63 -14.03
C GLY A 158 -8.20 -8.74 -13.42
N THR A 159 -8.81 -9.91 -13.53
CA THR A 159 -10.12 -10.24 -12.96
C THR A 159 -10.06 -11.51 -12.13
N VAL A 160 -10.82 -11.56 -11.05
CA VAL A 160 -10.89 -12.74 -10.18
C VAL A 160 -11.52 -13.89 -10.94
N ALA A 161 -10.84 -15.04 -10.97
CA ALA A 161 -11.29 -16.21 -11.71
C ALA A 161 -12.25 -17.09 -10.88
N ASP A 162 -12.99 -17.96 -11.56
CA ASP A 162 -13.86 -18.98 -10.98
C ASP A 162 -13.27 -20.38 -11.25
N PRO A 163 -13.24 -21.32 -10.29
CA PRO A 163 -13.71 -21.22 -8.91
C PRO A 163 -12.79 -20.37 -8.02
N SER A 164 -13.42 -19.56 -7.15
CA SER A 164 -12.77 -18.97 -5.97
C SER A 164 -12.40 -20.07 -4.96
N HIS A 165 -11.36 -19.87 -4.13
CA HIS A 165 -11.08 -20.81 -3.02
C HIS A 165 -11.90 -20.56 -1.75
N CYS A 166 -12.65 -19.46 -1.70
CA CYS A 166 -13.66 -19.20 -0.68
C CYS A 166 -15.07 -19.35 -1.26
N ASP A 167 -16.00 -19.88 -0.45
CA ASP A 167 -17.40 -20.11 -0.82
C ASP A 167 -18.14 -18.81 -1.23
N ASP A 168 -17.86 -17.70 -0.55
CA ASP A 168 -18.47 -16.37 -0.82
C ASP A 168 -17.67 -15.52 -1.83
N GLY A 169 -16.61 -16.07 -2.43
CA GLY A 169 -15.70 -15.34 -3.31
C GLY A 169 -14.60 -14.58 -2.56
N CYS A 170 -13.34 -14.89 -2.85
CA CYS A 170 -12.20 -14.14 -2.32
C CYS A 170 -10.99 -14.21 -3.27
N VAL A 171 -10.06 -13.27 -3.08
CA VAL A 171 -8.72 -13.32 -3.66
C VAL A 171 -7.71 -13.45 -2.53
N HIS A 172 -6.78 -14.38 -2.68
CA HIS A 172 -5.62 -14.53 -1.83
C HIS A 172 -4.57 -13.51 -2.25
N VAL A 173 -4.13 -12.68 -1.31
CA VAL A 173 -3.08 -11.68 -1.51
C VAL A 173 -1.87 -12.09 -0.69
N GLY A 174 -0.71 -12.25 -1.33
CA GLY A 174 0.56 -12.55 -0.68
C GLY A 174 1.57 -11.43 -0.92
N VAL A 175 2.47 -11.20 0.04
CA VAL A 175 3.56 -10.22 -0.08
C VAL A 175 4.87 -10.80 0.42
N TRP A 176 5.97 -10.57 -0.28
CA TRP A 176 7.33 -10.88 0.17
C TRP A 176 8.34 -9.89 -0.39
N ALA A 177 9.55 -9.84 0.18
CA ALA A 177 10.60 -8.94 -0.30
C ALA A 177 11.12 -9.37 -1.68
N SER A 178 11.25 -8.41 -2.61
CA SER A 178 11.86 -8.67 -3.92
C SER A 178 13.36 -8.96 -3.79
N GLY A 179 13.89 -9.82 -4.65
CA GLY A 179 15.31 -10.20 -4.68
C GLY A 179 15.82 -11.01 -3.47
N LYS A 180 14.94 -11.42 -2.54
CA LYS A 180 15.27 -12.25 -1.36
C LYS A 180 14.62 -13.62 -1.45
N PRO A 181 15.11 -14.64 -0.72
CA PRO A 181 14.38 -15.88 -0.54
C PRO A 181 12.96 -15.61 -0.05
N LYS A 182 11.98 -16.36 -0.60
CA LYS A 182 10.56 -16.12 -0.33
C LYS A 182 10.25 -16.31 1.15
N ASP A 183 10.05 -15.20 1.86
CA ASP A 183 9.55 -15.16 3.22
C ASP A 183 8.35 -14.23 3.26
N TYR A 184 7.17 -14.78 3.54
CA TYR A 184 5.93 -14.03 3.47
C TYR A 184 5.83 -13.00 4.61
N LEU A 185 5.41 -11.81 4.25
CA LEU A 185 5.07 -10.70 5.13
C LEU A 185 3.56 -10.60 5.25
N ASN A 186 3.05 -9.98 6.33
CA ASN A 186 1.62 -9.72 6.50
C ASN A 186 1.16 -8.64 5.49
N PRO A 187 0.35 -8.97 4.46
CA PRO A 187 -0.08 -8.01 3.46
C PRO A 187 -0.95 -6.88 4.05
N ALA A 188 -1.69 -7.15 5.13
CA ALA A 188 -2.55 -6.14 5.76
C ALA A 188 -1.75 -4.91 6.22
N ALA A 189 -0.46 -5.07 6.57
CA ALA A 189 0.41 -3.96 6.98
C ALA A 189 0.74 -2.97 5.83
N PHE A 190 0.50 -3.37 4.57
CA PHE A 190 0.73 -2.52 3.40
C PHE A 190 -0.56 -1.82 2.93
N PHE A 191 -1.71 -2.43 3.20
CA PHE A 191 -3.03 -1.90 2.82
C PHE A 191 -3.72 -1.13 3.96
N SER A 192 -3.24 -1.31 5.18
CA SER A 192 -3.63 -0.58 6.37
C SER A 192 -2.38 0.15 6.88
N GLN A 193 -2.42 1.48 7.01
CA GLN A 193 -1.37 2.21 7.74
C GLN A 193 -1.52 1.97 9.26
N ASP A 194 -1.42 0.72 9.70
CA ASP A 194 -1.62 0.29 11.09
C ASP A 194 -0.32 0.42 11.92
N PHE A 195 0.38 1.55 11.81
CA PHE A 195 1.54 1.85 12.65
C PHE A 195 1.35 3.16 13.41
N SER A 196 0.36 3.18 14.30
CA SER A 196 0.24 4.27 15.26
C SER A 196 1.38 4.19 16.29
N ILE A 197 2.43 4.96 16.07
CA ILE A 197 3.36 5.32 17.14
C ILE A 197 2.65 6.41 17.95
N LEU A 198 2.27 6.12 19.19
CA LEU A 198 1.82 7.17 20.11
C LEU A 198 3.01 8.08 20.40
N LEU A 199 3.08 9.22 19.72
CA LEU A 199 3.99 10.30 20.07
C LEU A 199 3.53 10.95 21.39
N PRO A 200 4.46 11.39 22.25
CA PRO A 200 4.13 12.20 23.43
C PRO A 200 3.31 13.43 23.00
N GLU A 201 2.32 13.81 23.80
CA GLU A 201 1.38 14.92 23.50
C GLU A 201 2.05 16.28 23.23
N ALA A 202 3.34 16.42 23.53
CA ALA A 202 4.14 17.65 23.41
C ALA A 202 4.45 18.11 21.96
N GLN A 203 3.89 17.47 20.92
CA GLN A 203 4.16 17.78 19.51
C GLN A 203 2.89 18.07 18.68
N ALA A 204 1.72 18.21 19.31
CA ALA A 204 0.54 18.69 18.62
C ALA A 204 0.76 20.13 18.10
N PRO A 205 0.23 20.50 16.91
CA PRO A 205 0.35 21.86 16.39
C PRO A 205 -0.10 22.89 17.43
N GLU A 206 0.71 23.94 17.59
CA GLU A 206 0.55 24.98 18.63
C GLU A 206 -0.74 25.80 18.43
N GLU A 207 -1.25 25.88 17.19
CA GLU A 207 -2.57 26.41 16.85
C GLU A 207 -3.25 25.56 15.76
N MET A 208 -4.46 25.07 16.05
CA MET A 208 -5.35 24.47 15.06
C MET A 208 -6.42 25.49 14.63
N PRO A 209 -6.98 25.39 13.41
CA PRO A 209 -8.10 26.25 13.01
C PRO A 209 -9.25 26.14 14.02
N GLU A 210 -10.01 27.23 14.21
CA GLU A 210 -11.19 27.19 15.06
C GLU A 210 -12.17 26.11 14.56
N ALA A 211 -12.76 25.37 15.50
CA ALA A 211 -13.70 24.32 15.15
C ALA A 211 -15.05 24.92 14.75
N SER A 212 -15.42 24.83 13.47
CA SER A 212 -16.84 24.80 13.12
C SER A 212 -17.44 23.53 13.74
N GLY A 213 -18.52 23.65 14.52
CA GLY A 213 -19.08 22.51 15.25
C GLY A 213 -19.44 21.31 14.36
N ASP A 214 -19.28 20.10 14.90
CA ASP A 214 -19.71 18.85 14.24
C ASP A 214 -21.22 18.62 14.41
N ASP A 215 -22.02 19.37 13.65
CA ASP A 215 -23.48 19.19 13.61
C ASP A 215 -23.91 17.85 13.00
N GLY A 216 -22.96 17.01 12.54
CA GLY A 216 -23.21 15.68 11.98
C GLY A 216 -23.99 15.70 10.67
N THR A 217 -24.20 16.87 10.07
CA THR A 217 -24.97 17.02 8.84
C THR A 217 -24.02 16.95 7.64
N SER A 218 -24.27 16.01 6.74
CA SER A 218 -23.56 15.94 5.46
C SER A 218 -23.82 17.19 4.62
N GLY A 219 -22.76 17.82 4.11
CA GLY A 219 -22.86 18.82 3.01
C GLY A 219 -22.54 18.24 1.64
N ALA A 220 -22.27 16.94 1.57
CA ALA A 220 -21.89 16.30 0.32
C ALA A 220 -23.09 16.24 -0.63
N GLY A 221 -22.90 16.65 -1.89
CA GLY A 221 -23.98 16.79 -2.85
C GLY A 221 -23.50 16.98 -4.28
N ALA A 222 -24.45 17.07 -5.20
CA ALA A 222 -24.18 17.23 -6.62
C ALA A 222 -23.38 18.50 -6.91
N TRP A 223 -22.45 18.43 -7.86
CA TRP A 223 -21.65 19.57 -8.29
C TRP A 223 -21.21 19.41 -9.76
N GLY A 224 -20.81 20.52 -10.39
CA GLY A 224 -20.17 20.52 -11.70
C GLY A 224 -21.03 20.00 -12.86
N GLY A 225 -22.35 19.87 -12.69
CA GLY A 225 -23.23 19.27 -13.70
C GLY A 225 -23.02 17.77 -13.92
N HIS A 226 -22.27 17.09 -13.03
CA HIS A 226 -21.99 15.68 -13.14
C HIS A 226 -23.12 14.81 -12.58
N SER A 227 -23.10 13.53 -12.96
CA SER A 227 -23.90 12.48 -12.30
C SER A 227 -23.04 11.74 -11.27
N ASN A 228 -23.66 11.30 -10.18
CA ASN A 228 -22.98 10.57 -9.12
C ASN A 228 -22.26 9.31 -9.64
N GLY A 229 -20.97 9.17 -9.33
CA GLY A 229 -20.11 8.10 -9.81
C GLY A 229 -19.70 8.24 -11.29
N ARG A 230 -20.00 9.36 -11.95
CA ARG A 230 -19.68 9.62 -13.36
C ARG A 230 -18.98 10.96 -13.54
N ILE A 231 -18.08 11.27 -12.62
CA ILE A 231 -17.21 12.45 -12.66
C ILE A 231 -15.93 12.05 -13.40
N PRO A 232 -15.53 12.78 -14.46
CA PRO A 232 -14.31 12.46 -15.19
C PRO A 232 -13.08 12.72 -14.32
N ALA A 233 -12.03 11.90 -14.46
CA ALA A 233 -10.82 11.99 -13.64
C ALA A 233 -10.15 13.38 -13.70
N VAL A 234 -10.25 14.08 -14.84
CA VAL A 234 -9.78 15.46 -15.04
C VAL A 234 -10.48 16.50 -14.15
N ALA A 235 -11.71 16.22 -13.70
CA ALA A 235 -12.44 17.08 -12.78
C ALA A 235 -12.13 16.77 -11.30
N LEU A 236 -11.38 15.70 -11.02
CA LEU A 236 -11.00 15.29 -9.66
C LEU A 236 -9.52 15.58 -9.43
N CYS A 237 -9.17 15.92 -8.19
CA CYS A 237 -7.79 16.10 -7.78
C CYS A 237 -7.26 14.84 -7.08
N PRO A 238 -6.00 14.44 -7.33
CA PRO A 238 -5.33 13.44 -6.51
C PRO A 238 -5.14 13.96 -5.08
N LEU A 239 -4.94 13.02 -4.14
CA LEU A 239 -4.57 13.35 -2.76
C LEU A 239 -3.06 13.23 -2.63
N ASP A 240 -2.40 14.29 -2.17
CA ASP A 240 -0.95 14.31 -2.00
C ASP A 240 -0.51 13.44 -0.81
N ARG A 241 -1.40 13.22 0.16
CA ARG A 241 -1.15 12.41 1.36
C ARG A 241 -1.72 10.99 1.29
N ALA A 242 -2.39 10.63 0.20
CA ALA A 242 -2.96 9.30 -0.01
C ALA A 242 -2.92 8.95 -1.51
N ALA A 243 -1.80 8.38 -1.95
CA ALA A 243 -1.57 8.09 -3.37
C ALA A 243 -2.69 7.22 -3.96
N GLY A 244 -3.04 7.47 -5.23
CA GLY A 244 -4.07 6.72 -5.96
C GLY A 244 -5.52 7.04 -5.56
N HIS A 245 -5.74 7.82 -4.51
CA HIS A 245 -7.05 8.35 -4.17
C HIS A 245 -7.32 9.67 -4.88
N ARG A 246 -8.61 9.96 -5.11
CA ARG A 246 -9.07 11.20 -5.74
C ARG A 246 -10.34 11.71 -5.07
N LEU A 247 -10.48 13.03 -5.00
CA LEU A 247 -11.64 13.73 -4.46
C LEU A 247 -11.95 14.99 -5.29
N ARG A 248 -13.07 15.66 -5.01
CA ARG A 248 -13.28 17.05 -5.46
C ARG A 248 -12.13 17.91 -4.95
N CYS A 249 -11.66 18.87 -5.73
CA CYS A 249 -10.38 19.53 -5.48
C CYS A 249 -10.28 20.31 -4.16
N ASP A 250 -11.38 20.89 -3.69
CA ASP A 250 -11.48 21.51 -2.37
C ASP A 250 -11.45 20.47 -1.23
N ALA A 251 -12.16 19.36 -1.39
CA ALA A 251 -12.13 18.23 -0.46
C ALA A 251 -10.73 17.59 -0.39
N ALA A 252 -10.06 17.40 -1.53
CA ALA A 252 -8.70 16.86 -1.61
C ALA A 252 -7.72 17.72 -0.81
N ARG A 253 -7.66 19.03 -1.09
CA ARG A 253 -6.82 19.97 -0.35
C ARG A 253 -7.11 19.93 1.15
N SER A 254 -8.39 19.95 1.51
CA SER A 254 -8.77 19.95 2.92
C SER A 254 -8.44 18.63 3.62
N PHE A 255 -8.50 17.50 2.92
CA PHE A 255 -8.08 16.21 3.42
C PHE A 255 -6.57 16.14 3.64
N ASP A 256 -5.78 16.67 2.70
CA ASP A 256 -4.32 16.67 2.82
C ASP A 256 -3.87 17.50 4.05
N GLU A 257 -4.51 18.64 4.30
CA GLU A 257 -4.29 19.44 5.52
C GLU A 257 -4.69 18.69 6.80
N LEU A 258 -5.83 18.00 6.79
CA LEU A 258 -6.28 17.15 7.91
C LEU A 258 -5.27 16.01 8.17
N SER A 259 -4.79 15.37 7.11
CA SER A 259 -3.81 14.28 7.20
C SER A 259 -2.45 14.77 7.70
N ASP A 260 -2.05 16.00 7.36
CA ASP A 260 -0.84 16.62 7.90
C ASP A 260 -0.97 16.91 9.40
N ALA A 261 -2.12 17.39 9.87
CA ALA A 261 -2.38 17.56 11.30
C ALA A 261 -2.42 16.22 12.05
N TYR A 262 -3.06 15.20 11.47
CA TYR A 262 -3.10 13.85 12.02
C TYR A 262 -1.69 13.25 12.17
N ARG A 263 -0.83 13.46 11.17
CA ARG A 263 0.58 13.03 11.21
C ARG A 263 1.38 13.68 12.32
N GLN A 264 1.15 14.96 12.61
CA GLN A 264 1.81 15.62 13.74
C GLN A 264 1.44 14.96 15.08
N ARG A 265 0.20 14.48 15.21
CA ARG A 265 -0.28 13.81 16.45
C ARG A 265 0.17 12.35 16.58
N PHE A 266 0.16 11.59 15.48
CA PHE A 266 0.30 10.12 15.49
C PHE A 266 1.54 9.59 14.74
N GLY A 267 2.35 10.49 14.17
CA GLY A 267 3.57 10.12 13.43
C GLY A 267 3.35 9.50 12.05
N GLN A 268 2.09 9.33 11.62
CA GLN A 268 1.73 8.70 10.34
C GLN A 268 0.61 9.46 9.63
N LEU A 269 0.54 9.38 8.30
CA LEU A 269 -0.58 9.94 7.52
C LEU A 269 -1.86 9.13 7.74
N ILE A 270 -3.01 9.71 7.41
CA ILE A 270 -4.30 9.01 7.50
C ILE A 270 -4.35 7.90 6.46
N SER A 271 -4.64 6.67 6.91
CA SER A 271 -4.90 5.53 6.02
C SER A 271 -6.23 5.74 5.29
N VAL A 272 -6.21 5.93 3.97
CA VAL A 272 -7.42 5.95 3.14
C VAL A 272 -7.62 4.56 2.52
N THR A 273 -8.83 4.02 2.64
CA THR A 273 -9.21 2.70 2.11
C THR A 273 -10.18 2.82 0.93
N ASP A 274 -11.00 3.88 0.91
CA ASP A 274 -11.84 4.24 -0.24
C ASP A 274 -12.02 5.77 -0.31
N SER A 275 -12.26 6.30 -1.51
CA SER A 275 -12.40 7.75 -1.79
C SER A 275 -13.45 7.99 -2.88
N TYR A 276 -13.14 8.67 -3.98
CA TYR A 276 -14.05 8.71 -5.13
C TYR A 276 -14.39 7.31 -5.65
N ARG A 277 -15.69 7.02 -5.76
CA ARG A 277 -16.22 5.73 -6.19
C ARG A 277 -17.06 5.89 -7.44
N ASP A 278 -16.53 5.43 -8.57
CA ASP A 278 -17.24 5.44 -9.85
C ASP A 278 -18.52 4.57 -9.80
N TYR A 279 -19.41 4.80 -10.76
CA TYR A 279 -20.73 4.18 -10.79
C TYR A 279 -20.65 2.64 -10.90
N GLN A 280 -19.70 2.10 -11.67
CA GLN A 280 -19.56 0.65 -11.80
C GLN A 280 -19.07 0.04 -10.49
N THR A 281 -18.12 0.69 -9.82
CA THR A 281 -17.67 0.30 -8.48
C THR A 281 -18.84 0.32 -7.48
N GLN A 282 -19.76 1.30 -7.56
CA GLN A 282 -20.98 1.28 -6.73
C GLN A 282 -21.88 0.08 -7.04
N VAL A 283 -22.06 -0.30 -8.31
CA VAL A 283 -22.83 -1.50 -8.69
C VAL A 283 -22.18 -2.77 -8.12
N ILE A 284 -20.85 -2.87 -8.20
CA ILE A 284 -20.06 -3.97 -7.65
C ILE A 284 -20.28 -4.07 -6.13
N LEU A 285 -20.06 -2.99 -5.39
CA LEU A 285 -20.25 -2.99 -3.94
C LEU A 285 -21.71 -3.25 -3.54
N LYS A 286 -22.68 -2.83 -4.35
CA LYS A 286 -24.10 -3.14 -4.10
C LYS A 286 -24.38 -4.64 -4.20
N ARG A 287 -23.77 -5.33 -5.15
CA ARG A 287 -23.86 -6.79 -5.28
C ARG A 287 -23.19 -7.49 -4.09
N ARG A 288 -21.99 -7.07 -3.70
CA ARG A 288 -21.23 -7.64 -2.57
C ARG A 288 -21.88 -7.41 -1.21
N LYS A 289 -22.26 -6.17 -0.92
CA LYS A 289 -22.61 -5.72 0.44
C LYS A 289 -24.12 -5.55 0.64
N GLY A 290 -24.93 -5.72 -0.42
CA GLY A 290 -26.39 -5.69 -0.33
C GLY A 290 -26.91 -4.39 0.31
N ARG A 291 -27.58 -4.51 1.46
CA ARG A 291 -28.14 -3.34 2.17
C ARG A 291 -27.08 -2.40 2.79
N MET A 292 -25.86 -2.91 3.01
CA MET A 292 -24.76 -2.13 3.59
C MET A 292 -24.10 -1.18 2.56
N ALA A 293 -24.38 -1.34 1.27
CA ALA A 293 -23.95 -0.40 0.24
C ALA A 293 -25.12 0.49 -0.20
N ALA A 294 -24.84 1.78 -0.37
CA ALA A 294 -25.79 2.72 -0.97
C ALA A 294 -26.24 2.23 -2.36
N THR A 295 -27.47 2.56 -2.73
CA THR A 295 -27.96 2.33 -4.10
C THR A 295 -27.03 3.05 -5.10
N PRO A 296 -26.59 2.39 -6.19
CA PRO A 296 -25.70 3.02 -7.16
C PRO A 296 -26.23 4.35 -7.68
N GLY A 297 -25.37 5.37 -7.71
CA GLY A 297 -25.72 6.75 -8.03
C GLY A 297 -26.21 7.58 -6.84
N LYS A 298 -26.13 7.05 -5.60
CA LYS A 298 -26.57 7.77 -4.38
C LYS A 298 -25.47 7.92 -3.31
N SER A 299 -24.31 7.29 -3.49
CA SER A 299 -23.23 7.33 -2.49
C SER A 299 -22.48 8.67 -2.51
N ASN A 300 -22.16 9.25 -1.35
CA ASN A 300 -21.32 10.46 -1.29
C ASN A 300 -19.89 10.26 -1.84
N HIS A 301 -19.39 9.02 -1.83
CA HIS A 301 -18.17 8.67 -2.55
C HIS A 301 -18.28 8.95 -4.06
N GLY A 302 -19.46 8.78 -4.65
CA GLY A 302 -19.71 9.08 -6.05
C GLY A 302 -19.68 10.58 -6.39
N TRP A 303 -19.66 11.45 -5.38
CA TRP A 303 -19.42 12.88 -5.56
C TRP A 303 -17.96 13.28 -5.31
N GLY A 304 -17.09 12.34 -4.89
CA GLY A 304 -15.72 12.67 -4.49
C GLY A 304 -15.68 13.52 -3.21
N LEU A 305 -16.64 13.29 -2.31
CA LEU A 305 -16.85 14.05 -1.06
C LEU A 305 -16.91 13.15 0.17
N ALA A 306 -16.49 11.89 0.04
CA ALA A 306 -16.42 10.96 1.15
C ALA A 306 -15.14 10.14 1.07
N VAL A 307 -14.68 9.72 2.24
CA VAL A 307 -13.53 8.83 2.43
C VAL A 307 -13.88 7.76 3.44
N ASP A 308 -13.39 6.55 3.21
CA ASP A 308 -13.40 5.46 4.19
C ASP A 308 -11.97 5.30 4.73
N LEU A 309 -11.80 5.44 6.04
CA LEU A 309 -10.49 5.57 6.69
C LEU A 309 -10.13 4.37 7.55
N GLY A 310 -8.86 3.96 7.55
CA GLY A 310 -8.29 2.87 8.35
C GLY A 310 -7.40 3.35 9.50
N GLY A 311 -6.37 2.58 9.85
CA GLY A 311 -5.33 3.02 10.79
C GLY A 311 -5.81 3.26 12.22
N GLY A 312 -6.89 2.59 12.63
CA GLY A 312 -7.55 2.79 13.92
C GLY A 312 -8.77 3.71 13.87
N ILE A 313 -8.89 4.59 12.87
CA ILE A 313 -10.06 5.47 12.70
C ILE A 313 -11.33 4.65 12.41
N ASN A 314 -11.20 3.53 11.72
CA ASN A 314 -12.27 2.57 11.40
C ASN A 314 -12.88 1.83 12.59
N ARG A 315 -12.50 2.14 13.84
CA ARG A 315 -13.01 1.48 15.05
C ARG A 315 -13.45 2.54 16.05
N PHE A 316 -14.71 2.45 16.50
CA PHE A 316 -15.24 3.33 17.55
C PHE A 316 -14.41 3.22 18.84
N GLY A 317 -14.23 4.35 19.54
CA GLY A 317 -13.56 4.42 20.84
C GLY A 317 -12.03 4.32 20.80
N THR A 318 -11.41 4.21 19.62
CA THR A 318 -9.95 4.34 19.52
C THR A 318 -9.53 5.80 19.68
N VAL A 319 -8.30 6.03 20.16
CA VAL A 319 -7.75 7.39 20.29
C VAL A 319 -7.70 8.13 18.95
N GLN A 320 -7.49 7.41 17.85
CA GLN A 320 -7.49 7.94 16.49
C GLN A 320 -8.89 8.37 16.06
N HIS A 321 -9.91 7.55 16.34
CA HIS A 321 -11.30 7.89 16.02
C HIS A 321 -11.77 9.11 16.83
N GLU A 322 -11.51 9.13 18.15
CA GLU A 322 -11.91 10.27 19.00
C GLU A 322 -11.18 11.56 18.63
N TRP A 323 -9.91 11.47 18.21
CA TRP A 323 -9.19 12.61 17.67
C TRP A 323 -9.86 13.12 16.39
N MET A 324 -10.21 12.25 15.45
CA MET A 324 -10.93 12.65 14.23
C MET A 324 -12.27 13.31 14.57
N ARG A 325 -13.06 12.75 15.49
CA ARG A 325 -14.35 13.31 15.94
C ARG A 325 -14.19 14.75 16.44
N SER A 326 -13.10 15.01 17.15
CA SER A 326 -12.82 16.31 17.77
C SER A 326 -12.17 17.32 16.82
N ASN A 327 -11.50 16.87 15.75
CA ASN A 327 -10.59 17.70 14.94
C ASN A 327 -10.96 17.81 13.46
N ALA A 328 -11.50 16.76 12.85
CA ALA A 328 -11.89 16.77 11.44
C ALA A 328 -12.82 17.94 11.06
N PRO A 329 -13.75 18.40 11.92
CA PRO A 329 -14.62 19.54 11.60
C PRO A 329 -13.87 20.84 11.31
N ARG A 330 -12.70 21.06 11.94
CA ARG A 330 -11.81 22.21 11.67
C ARG A 330 -11.33 22.26 10.21
N PHE A 331 -11.34 21.09 9.56
CA PHE A 331 -10.96 20.91 8.17
C PHE A 331 -12.19 20.67 7.28
N GLY A 332 -13.40 20.96 7.73
CA GLY A 332 -14.63 20.77 6.96
C GLY A 332 -15.01 19.31 6.70
N TRP A 333 -14.43 18.37 7.47
CA TRP A 333 -14.75 16.95 7.45
C TRP A 333 -15.60 16.59 8.65
N VAL A 334 -16.69 15.86 8.43
CA VAL A 334 -17.62 15.44 9.47
C VAL A 334 -17.76 13.94 9.49
N HIS A 335 -18.06 13.39 10.66
CA HIS A 335 -18.54 12.02 10.77
C HIS A 335 -20.06 12.06 10.93
N PRO A 336 -20.79 11.73 9.85
CA PRO A 336 -22.20 12.05 9.73
C PRO A 336 -23.02 11.29 10.77
N SER A 337 -24.11 11.91 11.23
CA SER A 337 -24.91 11.39 12.36
C SER A 337 -25.41 9.96 12.16
N TRP A 338 -25.76 9.59 10.92
CA TRP A 338 -26.20 8.25 10.57
C TRP A 338 -25.10 7.18 10.71
N ALA A 339 -23.82 7.58 10.57
CA ALA A 339 -22.64 6.72 10.64
C ALA A 339 -22.07 6.59 12.06
N ARG A 340 -22.56 7.39 13.01
CA ARG A 340 -22.13 7.33 14.41
C ARG A 340 -22.54 6.00 15.06
N GLN A 341 -21.93 5.68 16.20
CA GLN A 341 -22.16 4.41 16.91
C GLN A 341 -23.65 4.17 17.24
N SER A 342 -24.41 5.23 17.52
CA SER A 342 -25.87 5.19 17.76
C SER A 342 -26.71 5.49 16.51
N GLY A 343 -26.08 5.62 15.34
CA GLY A 343 -26.72 5.96 14.07
C GLY A 343 -27.45 4.78 13.44
N SER A 344 -28.17 5.06 12.34
CA SER A 344 -28.96 4.06 11.62
C SER A 344 -28.12 3.01 10.89
N LEU A 345 -26.87 3.34 10.57
CA LEU A 345 -25.91 2.44 9.95
C LEU A 345 -24.51 2.78 10.49
N PRO A 346 -24.11 2.22 11.65
CA PRO A 346 -22.84 2.58 12.27
C PRO A 346 -21.64 2.23 11.39
N GLU A 347 -20.88 3.26 11.00
CA GLU A 347 -19.70 3.16 10.13
C GLU A 347 -18.60 4.09 10.68
N ALA A 348 -17.76 3.57 11.58
CA ALA A 348 -16.68 4.35 12.21
C ALA A 348 -15.65 4.87 11.19
N TRP A 349 -15.51 4.17 10.07
CA TRP A 349 -14.57 4.48 8.99
C TRP A 349 -15.05 5.59 8.07
N HIS A 350 -16.34 5.94 8.04
CA HIS A 350 -16.92 6.78 6.99
C HIS A 350 -16.91 8.27 7.38
N TRP A 351 -16.28 9.11 6.55
CA TRP A 351 -16.19 10.55 6.77
C TRP A 351 -16.58 11.32 5.50
N GLU A 352 -17.25 12.45 5.70
CA GLU A 352 -17.82 13.24 4.60
C GLU A 352 -17.31 14.68 4.64
N TYR A 353 -17.02 15.24 3.47
CA TYR A 353 -16.63 16.63 3.32
C TYR A 353 -17.87 17.51 3.17
N LYS A 354 -17.99 18.51 4.06
CA LYS A 354 -19.07 19.51 4.07
C LYS A 354 -18.64 20.86 3.50
N GLY A 355 -17.34 21.14 3.45
CA GLY A 355 -16.80 22.48 3.21
C GLY A 355 -16.29 23.13 4.50
N ARG A 356 -15.39 24.10 4.37
CA ARG A 356 -15.01 25.00 5.49
C ARG A 356 -15.95 26.20 5.48
N HIS A 357 -16.46 26.57 6.65
CA HIS A 357 -17.28 27.77 6.84
C HIS A 357 -16.40 28.98 7.17
#